data_AF-A0A956L4W6-F1
#
_entry.id   AF-A0A956L4W6-F1
#
_cell.length_a   1.000
_cell.length_b   1.000
_cell.length_c   1.000
_cell.angle_alpha   90.00
_cell.angle_beta   90.00
_cell.angle_gamma   90.00
#
_symmetry.space_group_name_H-M   'P 1'
#
loop_
_entity.id
_entity.type
_entity.pdbx_description
1 polymer ?
#
loop_
_entity_poly.entity_id
_entity_poly.type
_entity_poly.pdbx_seq_one_letter_code
_entity_poly.pdbx_strand_id
1 'polypeptide(L)'
;MARACSCLAPPPPEEALETAAAVFEARPFGMSGDSRQARYRFEVDRVWKGDVEPRVEITTALHSATCGRSYQMGTRYVVYAQRDQSGQLTDNLCSRTRTSRGAAEDLELLGAGRPPLDPATLPSSADAGTQPTEPPRIQPTEPEPPPTAPGSRGCAVEKPHTTQIMGWLALLGLAVAIARRRAVGSQTPR
;
A
#
# COMPACT_ATOMS: atom_id res chain seq x y z
N MET A 1 -10.38 6.03 46.25
CA MET A 1 -10.10 4.60 46.02
C MET A 1 -9.75 4.41 44.55
N ALA A 2 -8.51 4.02 44.24
CA ALA A 2 -8.10 3.75 42.87
C ALA A 2 -8.48 2.31 42.51
N ARG A 3 -9.53 2.11 41.71
CA ARG A 3 -9.82 0.79 41.13
C ARG A 3 -8.94 0.59 39.91
N ALA A 4 -7.83 -0.12 40.12
CA ALA A 4 -6.74 -0.32 39.16
C ALA A 4 -7.24 -0.66 37.74
N CYS A 5 -8.20 -1.55 37.61
CA CYS A 5 -9.08 -1.60 36.44
C CYS A 5 -10.28 -2.46 36.81
N SER A 6 -11.45 -1.86 37.03
CA SER A 6 -12.70 -2.61 37.26
C SER A 6 -13.73 -2.12 36.25
N CYS A 7 -13.66 -2.67 35.05
CA CYS A 7 -14.64 -2.39 34.02
C CYS A 7 -15.99 -3.01 34.41
N LEU A 8 -17.07 -2.32 34.08
CA LEU A 8 -18.36 -2.99 33.94
C LEU A 8 -18.29 -3.93 32.73
N ALA A 9 -19.26 -4.85 32.63
CA ALA A 9 -19.39 -5.64 31.42
C ALA A 9 -19.46 -4.70 30.19
N PRO A 10 -18.74 -5.01 29.10
CA PRO A 10 -18.75 -4.15 27.93
C PRO A 10 -20.19 -4.02 27.39
N PRO A 11 -20.60 -2.83 26.93
CA PRO A 11 -21.97 -2.59 26.47
C PRO A 11 -22.27 -3.43 25.22
N PRO A 12 -23.55 -3.57 24.82
CA PRO A 12 -23.95 -4.22 23.56
C PRO A 12 -23.21 -3.65 22.33
N PRO A 13 -23.11 -4.40 21.22
CA PRO A 13 -22.31 -3.98 20.07
C PRO A 13 -22.83 -2.70 19.41
N GLU A 14 -24.14 -2.47 19.44
CA GLU A 14 -24.77 -1.24 18.95
C GLU A 14 -24.29 0.00 19.73
N GLU A 15 -24.37 -0.03 21.07
CA GLU A 15 -23.93 1.07 21.92
C GLU A 15 -22.41 1.30 21.84
N ALA A 16 -21.63 0.22 21.79
CA ALA A 16 -20.20 0.31 21.59
C ALA A 16 -19.85 0.92 20.22
N LEU A 17 -20.59 0.58 19.17
CA LEU A 17 -20.41 1.15 17.83
C LEU A 17 -20.72 2.65 17.83
N GLU A 18 -21.81 3.07 18.47
CA GLU A 18 -22.21 4.47 18.58
C GLU A 18 -21.17 5.32 19.32
N THR A 19 -20.64 4.81 20.44
CA THR A 19 -19.68 5.54 21.27
C THR A 19 -18.23 5.46 20.77
N ALA A 20 -17.92 4.52 19.88
CA ALA A 20 -16.59 4.37 19.31
C ALA A 20 -16.23 5.49 18.32
N ALA A 21 -14.97 5.90 18.29
CA ALA A 21 -14.47 6.80 17.26
C ALA A 21 -14.17 6.06 15.95
N ALA A 22 -13.70 4.81 16.05
CA ALA A 22 -13.49 3.93 14.91
C ALA A 22 -13.76 2.47 15.30
N VAL A 23 -14.33 1.70 14.37
CA VAL A 23 -14.56 0.26 14.53
C VAL A 23 -14.08 -0.46 13.29
N PHE A 24 -13.14 -1.39 13.47
CA PHE A 24 -12.48 -2.07 12.36
C PHE A 24 -11.98 -3.45 12.78
N GLU A 25 -11.79 -4.32 11.80
CA GLU A 25 -11.16 -5.63 11.97
C GLU A 25 -9.70 -5.54 11.56
N ALA A 26 -8.80 -5.99 12.43
CA ALA A 26 -7.37 -5.90 12.12
C ALA A 26 -6.52 -6.96 12.84
N ARG A 27 -5.30 -7.12 12.35
CA ARG A 27 -4.27 -8.02 12.89
C ARG A 27 -3.04 -7.22 13.30
N PRO A 28 -2.58 -7.30 14.56
CA PRO A 28 -1.37 -6.61 15.00
C PRO A 28 -0.15 -7.31 14.41
N PHE A 29 0.79 -6.54 13.87
CA PHE A 29 2.05 -7.06 13.29
C PHE A 29 3.30 -6.47 13.95
N GLY A 30 3.13 -5.48 14.84
CA GLY A 30 4.25 -4.90 15.56
C GLY A 30 3.80 -4.19 16.83
N MET A 31 4.73 -4.10 17.77
CA MET A 31 4.58 -3.37 19.01
C MET A 31 5.81 -2.50 19.25
N SER A 32 5.60 -1.34 19.86
CA SER A 32 6.62 -0.46 20.42
C SER A 32 6.04 0.22 21.66
N GLY A 33 6.85 0.93 22.44
CA GLY A 33 6.35 1.60 23.63
C GLY A 33 7.44 1.91 24.64
N ASP A 34 7.01 2.34 25.82
CA ASP A 34 7.85 2.58 27.00
C ASP A 34 7.27 1.86 28.21
N SER A 35 7.80 2.14 29.41
CA SER A 35 7.35 1.53 30.67
C SER A 35 5.87 1.79 31.04
N ARG A 36 5.18 2.70 30.37
CA ARG A 36 3.81 3.12 30.67
C ARG A 36 2.83 2.87 29.53
N GLN A 37 3.28 2.99 28.30
CA GLN A 37 2.43 2.89 27.11
C GLN A 37 2.94 1.85 26.12
N ALA A 38 1.99 1.14 25.52
CA ALA A 38 2.19 0.28 24.37
C ALA A 38 1.53 0.89 23.14
N ARG A 39 2.20 0.79 22.00
CA ARG A 39 1.69 1.18 20.68
C ARG A 39 1.76 -0.04 19.77
N TYR A 40 0.61 -0.45 19.28
CA TYR A 40 0.47 -1.61 18.41
C TYR A 40 0.16 -1.14 16.99
N ARG A 41 0.93 -1.64 16.03
CA ARG A 41 0.68 -1.44 14.60
C ARG A 41 -0.17 -2.59 14.07
N PHE A 42 -1.23 -2.23 13.39
CA PHE A 42 -2.24 -3.14 12.87
C PHE A 42 -2.31 -3.09 11.36
N GLU A 43 -2.50 -4.24 10.73
CA GLU A 43 -2.95 -4.37 9.35
C GLU A 43 -4.47 -4.52 9.36
N VAL A 44 -5.17 -3.58 8.71
CA VAL A 44 -6.63 -3.47 8.73
C VAL A 44 -7.23 -4.30 7.61
N ASP A 45 -8.10 -5.23 7.97
CA ASP A 45 -8.79 -6.11 7.03
C ASP A 45 -10.08 -5.44 6.50
N ARG A 46 -10.84 -4.78 7.38
CA ARG A 46 -12.07 -4.03 7.04
C ARG A 46 -12.47 -3.05 8.11
N VAL A 47 -13.32 -2.10 7.75
CA VAL A 47 -13.77 -0.98 8.59
C VAL A 47 -15.29 -0.91 8.60
N TRP A 48 -15.87 -0.66 9.77
CA TRP A 48 -17.30 -0.43 9.97
C TRP A 48 -17.61 1.00 10.38
N LYS A 49 -16.70 1.66 11.09
CA LYS A 49 -16.85 3.06 11.49
C LYS A 49 -15.52 3.81 11.47
N GLY A 50 -15.59 5.08 11.10
CA GLY A 50 -14.47 6.02 11.11
C GLY A 50 -13.52 5.86 9.94
N ASP A 51 -12.67 6.87 9.74
CA ASP A 51 -11.67 6.89 8.69
C ASP A 51 -10.40 6.20 9.18
N VAL A 52 -10.14 5.01 8.65
CA VAL A 52 -9.06 4.12 9.07
C VAL A 52 -8.27 3.68 7.85
N GLU A 53 -6.96 3.91 7.89
CA GLU A 53 -6.00 3.54 6.84
C GLU A 53 -5.67 2.03 6.87
N PRO A 54 -5.06 1.46 5.82
CA PRO A 54 -4.69 0.04 5.78
C PRO A 54 -3.73 -0.37 6.91
N ARG A 55 -2.96 0.59 7.42
CA ARG A 55 -2.10 0.43 8.59
C ARG A 55 -2.44 1.49 9.61
N VAL A 56 -2.75 1.07 10.82
CA VAL A 56 -3.14 1.97 11.90
C VAL A 56 -2.36 1.64 13.16
N GLU A 57 -2.05 2.67 13.96
CA GLU A 57 -1.45 2.52 15.27
C GLU A 57 -2.50 2.75 16.36
N ILE A 58 -2.56 1.83 17.33
CA ILE A 58 -3.40 1.94 18.53
C ILE A 58 -2.51 2.06 19.74
N THR A 59 -2.74 3.11 20.53
CA THR A 59 -2.08 3.32 21.81
C THR A 59 -2.93 2.80 22.96
N THR A 60 -2.30 2.10 23.91
CA THR A 60 -2.94 1.60 25.13
C THR A 60 -1.94 1.64 26.28
N ALA A 61 -2.42 1.57 27.53
CA ALA A 61 -1.50 1.43 28.66
C ALA A 61 -0.77 0.08 28.58
N LEU A 62 0.45 0.01 29.11
CA LEU A 62 1.24 -1.22 29.07
C LEU A 62 0.65 -2.33 29.96
N HIS A 63 0.10 -1.95 31.11
CA HIS A 63 -0.30 -2.88 32.16
C HIS A 63 -1.82 -2.99 32.29
N SER A 64 -2.30 -4.20 32.53
CA SER A 64 -3.73 -4.45 32.78
C SER A 64 -4.25 -3.73 34.03
N ALA A 65 -3.38 -3.54 35.03
CA ALA A 65 -3.64 -2.77 36.25
C ALA A 65 -3.84 -1.26 36.00
N THR A 66 -3.64 -0.79 34.78
CA THR A 66 -3.96 0.57 34.33
C THR A 66 -4.91 0.54 33.12
N CYS A 67 -5.72 -0.53 33.02
CA CYS A 67 -6.62 -0.81 31.90
C CYS A 67 -5.93 -0.94 30.53
N GLY A 68 -4.66 -1.34 30.52
CA GLY A 68 -3.89 -1.61 29.31
C GLY A 68 -4.28 -2.92 28.63
N ARG A 69 -4.52 -2.88 27.32
CA ARG A 69 -4.82 -4.08 26.53
C ARG A 69 -3.55 -4.65 25.90
N SER A 70 -3.33 -5.95 26.08
CA SER A 70 -2.31 -6.68 25.33
C SER A 70 -2.94 -7.36 24.12
N TYR A 71 -2.29 -7.23 22.97
CA TYR A 71 -2.71 -7.85 21.72
C TYR A 71 -1.76 -8.96 21.31
N GLN A 72 -2.30 -10.07 20.83
CA GLN A 72 -1.50 -11.17 20.31
C GLN A 72 -1.19 -10.95 18.83
N MET A 73 0.11 -10.98 18.48
CA MET A 73 0.58 -10.80 17.11
C MET A 73 -0.08 -11.80 16.13
N GLY A 74 -0.51 -11.31 14.97
CA GLY A 74 -1.17 -12.09 13.93
C GLY A 74 -2.63 -12.47 14.22
N THR A 75 -3.11 -12.36 15.46
CA THR A 75 -4.50 -12.66 15.82
C THR A 75 -5.42 -11.55 15.34
N ARG A 76 -6.57 -11.92 14.76
CA ARG A 76 -7.56 -10.97 14.28
C ARG A 76 -8.47 -10.49 15.40
N TYR A 77 -8.68 -9.19 15.48
CA TYR A 77 -9.51 -8.52 16.47
C TYR A 77 -10.56 -7.64 15.80
N VAL A 78 -11.75 -7.58 16.40
CA VAL A 78 -12.70 -6.48 16.19
C VAL A 78 -12.36 -5.42 17.23
N VAL A 79 -11.85 -4.28 16.77
CA VAL A 79 -11.34 -3.20 17.61
C VAL A 79 -12.36 -2.08 17.66
N TYR A 80 -12.75 -1.69 18.87
CA TYR A 80 -13.54 -0.50 19.17
C TYR A 80 -12.62 0.56 19.77
N ALA A 81 -12.12 1.45 18.92
CA ALA A 81 -11.12 2.45 19.29
C ALA A 81 -11.75 3.81 19.59
N GLN A 82 -11.23 4.46 20.64
CA GLN A 82 -11.51 5.86 20.96
C GLN A 82 -10.44 6.77 20.36
N ARG A 83 -10.69 8.08 20.33
CA ARG A 83 -9.65 9.09 20.08
C ARG A 83 -9.27 9.77 21.37
N ASP A 84 -7.98 9.97 21.60
CA ASP A 84 -7.51 10.85 22.66
C ASP A 84 -7.61 12.33 22.26
N GLN A 85 -7.19 13.22 23.15
CA GLN A 85 -7.20 14.67 22.92
C GLN A 85 -6.29 15.12 21.77
N SER A 86 -5.29 14.31 21.41
CA SER A 86 -4.41 14.55 20.26
C SER A 86 -4.97 13.99 18.95
N GLY A 87 -6.12 13.32 18.99
CA GLY A 87 -6.76 12.68 17.86
C GLY A 87 -6.23 11.27 17.55
N GLN A 88 -5.28 10.76 18.34
CA GLN A 88 -4.71 9.42 18.15
C GLN A 88 -5.70 8.34 18.59
N LEU A 89 -5.72 7.23 17.86
CA LEU A 89 -6.58 6.10 18.21
C LEU A 89 -6.02 5.36 19.43
N THR A 90 -6.90 5.11 20.39
CA THR A 90 -6.59 4.47 21.66
C THR A 90 -7.56 3.35 21.96
N ASP A 91 -7.09 2.38 22.74
CA ASP A 91 -7.91 1.29 23.23
C ASP A 91 -7.56 0.97 24.69
N ASN A 92 -8.48 0.34 25.41
CA ASN A 92 -8.28 -0.09 26.79
C ASN A 92 -9.03 -1.40 27.07
N LEU A 93 -8.77 -2.00 28.22
CA LEU A 93 -9.38 -3.26 28.64
C LEU A 93 -10.90 -3.20 28.80
N CYS A 94 -11.47 -2.02 29.04
CA CYS A 94 -12.90 -1.83 29.25
C CYS A 94 -13.70 -1.65 27.96
N SER A 95 -13.02 -1.48 26.82
CA SER A 95 -13.70 -1.43 25.53
C SER A 95 -14.31 -2.78 25.17
N ARG A 96 -15.19 -2.76 24.18
CA ARG A 96 -15.80 -3.97 23.61
C ARG A 96 -14.83 -4.80 22.76
N THR A 97 -13.61 -4.30 22.52
CA THR A 97 -12.57 -4.95 21.70
C THR A 97 -12.33 -6.39 22.12
N ARG A 98 -12.40 -7.30 21.15
CA ARG A 98 -12.25 -8.74 21.35
C ARG A 98 -11.71 -9.42 20.09
N THR A 99 -11.19 -10.63 20.23
CA THR A 99 -10.76 -11.42 19.06
C THR A 99 -11.95 -11.68 18.15
N SER A 100 -11.77 -11.66 16.82
CA SER A 100 -12.86 -11.89 15.87
C SER A 100 -13.56 -13.23 16.07
N ARG A 101 -12.83 -14.26 16.49
CA ARG A 101 -13.40 -15.58 16.84
C ARG A 101 -14.43 -15.51 17.98
N GLY A 102 -14.26 -14.58 18.92
CA GLY A 102 -15.17 -14.34 20.04
C GLY A 102 -16.16 -13.20 19.79
N ALA A 103 -16.24 -12.69 18.56
CA ALA A 103 -17.02 -11.52 18.20
C ALA A 103 -18.23 -11.86 17.32
N ALA A 104 -18.83 -13.05 17.51
CA ALA A 104 -19.96 -13.48 16.69
C ALA A 104 -21.12 -12.47 16.72
N GLU A 105 -21.52 -12.04 17.93
CA GLU A 105 -22.56 -11.03 18.15
C GLU A 105 -22.22 -9.69 17.46
N ASP A 106 -20.96 -9.26 17.57
CA ASP A 106 -20.47 -8.02 16.97
C ASP A 106 -20.51 -8.12 15.44
N LEU A 107 -20.01 -9.21 14.87
CA LEU A 107 -19.93 -9.41 13.42
C LEU A 107 -21.32 -9.58 12.78
N GLU A 108 -22.28 -10.17 13.50
CA GLU A 108 -23.68 -10.25 13.07
C GLU A 108 -24.29 -8.85 12.95
N LEU A 109 -24.06 -7.98 13.95
CA LEU A 109 -24.55 -6.60 13.95
C LEU A 109 -23.82 -5.71 12.93
N LEU A 110 -22.49 -5.82 12.86
CA LEU A 110 -21.63 -4.96 12.04
C LEU A 110 -21.70 -5.30 10.54
N GLY A 111 -21.98 -6.56 10.20
CA GLY A 111 -22.08 -7.02 8.82
C GLY A 111 -20.73 -7.04 8.08
N ALA A 112 -20.77 -6.87 6.75
CA ALA A 112 -19.61 -7.13 5.89
C ALA A 112 -18.43 -6.16 6.09
N GLY A 113 -18.72 -4.89 6.42
CA GLY A 113 -17.74 -3.81 6.47
C GLY A 113 -17.30 -3.31 5.08
N ARG A 114 -16.49 -2.25 5.05
CA ARG A 114 -15.86 -1.68 3.85
C ARG A 114 -14.33 -1.81 3.91
N PRO A 115 -13.61 -1.73 2.78
CA PRO A 115 -12.15 -1.67 2.82
C PRO A 115 -11.63 -0.44 3.57
N PRO A 116 -10.40 -0.49 4.11
CA PRO A 116 -9.74 0.68 4.68
C PRO A 116 -9.50 1.78 3.63
N LEU A 117 -9.36 3.02 4.08
CA LEU A 117 -9.12 4.17 3.23
C LEU A 117 -7.67 4.16 2.75
N ASP A 118 -7.44 3.74 1.53
CA ASP A 118 -6.11 3.77 0.94
C ASP A 118 -5.82 5.15 0.33
N PRO A 119 -4.89 5.95 0.90
CA PRO A 119 -4.52 7.23 0.34
C PRO A 119 -3.92 7.13 -1.07
N ALA A 120 -3.39 5.97 -1.47
CA ALA A 120 -2.90 5.75 -2.85
C ALA A 120 -4.04 5.63 -3.87
N THR A 121 -5.28 5.37 -3.43
CA THR A 121 -6.46 5.28 -4.29
C THR A 121 -7.20 6.62 -4.39
N LEU A 122 -6.84 7.61 -3.56
CA LEU A 122 -7.39 8.96 -3.70
C LEU A 122 -6.80 9.59 -4.98
N PRO A 123 -7.65 10.07 -5.90
CA PRO A 123 -7.15 10.78 -7.08
C PRO A 123 -6.34 11.98 -6.60
N SER A 124 -5.03 11.95 -6.87
CA SER A 124 -4.14 13.03 -6.51
C SER A 124 -4.65 14.30 -7.19
N SER A 125 -5.17 15.24 -6.40
CA SER A 125 -5.57 16.55 -6.91
C SER A 125 -4.37 17.37 -7.42
N ALA A 126 -3.16 16.80 -7.42
CA ALA A 126 -1.99 17.33 -8.11
C ALA A 126 -2.00 17.10 -9.64
N ASP A 127 -2.95 16.33 -10.19
CA ASP A 127 -3.11 16.19 -11.65
C ASP A 127 -4.12 17.20 -12.24
N ALA A 128 -4.65 18.12 -11.42
CA ALA A 128 -5.41 19.28 -11.87
C ALA A 128 -4.54 20.55 -11.79
N GLY A 129 -3.38 20.51 -12.45
CA GLY A 129 -2.46 21.63 -12.54
C GLY A 129 -1.63 21.54 -13.81
N THR A 130 -2.09 22.25 -14.84
CA THR A 130 -1.30 22.82 -15.95
C THR A 130 0.14 22.31 -16.03
N GLN A 131 0.43 21.39 -16.95
CA GLN A 131 1.77 21.38 -17.53
C GLN A 131 2.05 22.81 -17.98
N PRO A 132 3.07 23.52 -17.49
CA PRO A 132 3.55 24.68 -18.20
C PRO A 132 4.04 24.12 -19.52
N THR A 133 3.22 24.24 -20.57
CA THR A 133 3.70 24.08 -21.94
C THR A 133 4.75 25.16 -22.09
N GLU A 134 6.02 24.79 -21.91
CA GLU A 134 7.14 25.64 -22.29
C GLU A 134 6.85 26.05 -23.74
N PRO A 135 6.65 27.36 -24.02
CA PRO A 135 6.51 27.81 -25.40
C PRO A 135 7.72 27.29 -26.16
N PRO A 136 7.56 26.80 -27.41
CA PRO A 136 8.70 26.27 -28.16
C PRO A 136 9.79 27.34 -28.16
N ARG A 137 10.93 27.00 -27.54
CA ARG A 137 12.11 27.86 -27.49
C ARG A 137 12.55 28.11 -28.93
N ILE A 138 12.22 29.28 -29.46
CA ILE A 138 12.78 29.73 -30.74
C ILE A 138 14.26 29.92 -30.48
N GLN A 139 15.08 29.02 -31.05
CA GLN A 139 16.52 29.21 -31.08
C GLN A 139 16.79 30.49 -31.89
N PRO A 140 17.56 31.46 -31.37
CA PRO A 140 18.02 32.57 -32.17
C PRO A 140 18.72 32.03 -33.42
N THR A 141 18.22 32.41 -34.60
CA THR A 141 18.82 32.05 -35.88
C THR A 141 20.28 32.49 -35.87
N GLU A 142 21.18 31.51 -36.00
CA GLU A 142 22.61 31.73 -36.16
C GLU A 142 22.85 32.68 -37.33
N PRO A 143 23.75 33.68 -37.22
CA PRO A 143 24.03 34.59 -38.33
C PRO A 143 24.59 33.78 -39.51
N GLU A 144 24.00 33.96 -40.69
CA GLU A 144 24.48 33.32 -41.92
C GLU A 144 25.99 33.58 -42.12
N PRO A 145 26.78 32.56 -42.51
CA PRO A 145 28.19 32.75 -42.81
C PRO A 145 28.37 33.56 -44.10
N PRO A 146 29.43 34.38 -44.20
CA PRO A 146 29.73 35.10 -45.43
C PRO A 146 30.04 34.15 -46.60
N PRO A 147 29.77 34.55 -47.86
CA PRO A 147 29.96 33.69 -49.02
C PRO A 147 31.43 33.30 -49.19
N THR A 148 31.65 31.99 -49.36
CA THR A 148 32.98 31.39 -49.52
C THR A 148 33.54 31.66 -50.93
N ALA A 149 34.77 32.18 -50.99
CA ALA A 149 35.52 32.29 -52.24
C ALA A 149 36.01 30.91 -52.72
N PRO A 150 36.06 30.65 -54.04
CA PRO A 150 36.34 29.30 -54.55
C PRO A 150 37.83 28.96 -54.47
N GLY A 151 38.14 27.86 -53.78
CA GLY A 151 39.48 27.28 -53.67
C GLY A 151 39.56 25.94 -54.38
N SER A 152 40.42 25.87 -55.38
CA SER A 152 40.54 24.83 -56.40
C SER A 152 41.26 23.55 -55.96
N ARG A 153 40.84 22.41 -56.52
CA ARG A 153 41.52 21.08 -56.57
C ARG A 153 41.39 20.29 -55.26
N GLY A 154 41.02 19.02 -55.23
CA GLY A 154 40.74 17.99 -56.22
C GLY A 154 40.31 16.72 -55.46
N CYS A 155 39.60 15.82 -56.12
CA CYS A 155 39.03 14.62 -55.51
C CYS A 155 40.11 13.66 -55.00
N ALA A 156 39.96 13.17 -53.77
CA ALA A 156 40.51 11.89 -53.33
C ALA A 156 39.40 11.10 -52.63
N VAL A 157 38.82 10.19 -53.41
CA VAL A 157 38.08 9.02 -52.95
C VAL A 157 39.10 8.05 -52.36
N GLU A 158 38.89 7.57 -51.13
CA GLU A 158 38.89 6.13 -50.77
C GLU A 158 38.65 5.98 -49.25
N LYS A 159 37.73 5.07 -48.88
CA LYS A 159 37.54 4.46 -47.55
C LYS A 159 38.75 3.50 -47.27
N PRO A 160 38.96 2.80 -46.12
CA PRO A 160 37.98 2.34 -45.13
C PRO A 160 38.45 2.17 -43.65
N HIS A 161 37.46 1.76 -42.85
CA HIS A 161 37.46 1.16 -41.50
C HIS A 161 38.72 0.42 -41.01
N THR A 162 39.01 0.55 -39.70
CA THR A 162 39.75 -0.42 -38.89
C THR A 162 39.27 -0.29 -37.44
N THR A 163 38.39 -1.18 -36.96
CA THR A 163 38.71 -2.34 -36.08
C THR A 163 38.98 -1.86 -34.64
N GLN A 164 38.09 -2.10 -33.67
CA GLN A 164 38.01 -3.39 -32.99
C GLN A 164 36.66 -3.61 -32.32
N ILE A 165 36.11 -4.79 -32.61
CA ILE A 165 34.98 -5.42 -31.97
C ILE A 165 35.60 -6.41 -30.96
N MET A 166 35.42 -6.19 -29.65
CA MET A 166 35.27 -7.32 -28.72
C MET A 166 33.87 -7.89 -28.99
N GLY A 167 33.63 -9.15 -29.34
CA GLY A 167 34.42 -10.34 -29.13
C GLY A 167 33.68 -11.23 -28.14
N TRP A 168 33.16 -12.36 -28.65
CA TRP A 168 32.85 -13.61 -27.95
C TRP A 168 31.54 -13.58 -27.10
N LEU A 169 30.58 -14.49 -27.17
CA LEU A 169 30.35 -15.84 -27.75
C LEU A 169 28.80 -16.05 -27.64
N ALA A 170 28.06 -16.32 -28.72
CA ALA A 170 27.82 -17.65 -29.31
C ALA A 170 26.65 -18.45 -28.69
N LEU A 171 25.67 -18.79 -29.56
CA LEU A 171 24.86 -20.03 -29.60
C LEU A 171 23.69 -20.15 -28.58
N LEU A 172 22.42 -20.45 -28.91
CA LEU A 172 21.70 -20.98 -30.07
C LEU A 172 20.28 -20.35 -30.04
N GLY A 173 19.59 -20.03 -31.13
CA GLY A 173 19.49 -20.82 -32.36
C GLY A 173 18.17 -21.58 -32.38
N LEU A 174 17.10 -20.82 -32.55
CA LEU A 174 15.86 -21.15 -33.26
C LEU A 174 15.82 -22.53 -33.96
N ALA A 175 15.30 -23.54 -33.27
CA ALA A 175 14.71 -24.77 -33.82
C ALA A 175 13.75 -25.26 -32.72
N VAL A 176 12.43 -25.34 -32.86
CA VAL A 176 11.68 -26.12 -33.83
C VAL A 176 10.24 -25.58 -33.82
N ALA A 177 9.92 -24.64 -34.71
CA ALA A 177 8.55 -24.22 -35.02
C ALA A 177 7.93 -25.07 -36.15
N ILE A 178 8.38 -26.34 -36.31
CA ILE A 178 7.99 -27.25 -37.39
C ILE A 178 7.52 -28.61 -36.82
N ALA A 179 6.75 -28.59 -35.72
CA ALA A 179 5.92 -29.73 -35.30
C ALA A 179 4.43 -29.33 -35.32
N ARG A 180 4.06 -28.56 -36.35
CA ARG A 180 2.68 -28.48 -36.82
C ARG A 180 2.23 -29.88 -37.26
N ARG A 181 0.98 -30.24 -36.93
CA ARG A 181 0.11 -31.17 -37.68
C ARG A 181 0.24 -32.69 -37.41
N ARG A 182 0.16 -33.20 -36.17
CA ARG A 182 -0.26 -34.60 -35.93
C ARG A 182 -0.94 -34.81 -34.56
N ALA A 183 -2.11 -34.21 -34.36
CA ALA A 183 -3.05 -34.66 -33.32
C ALA A 183 -4.51 -34.32 -33.66
N VAL A 184 -4.82 -34.18 -34.95
CA VAL A 184 -6.17 -34.41 -35.47
C VAL A 184 -6.21 -35.89 -35.85
N GLY A 185 -7.01 -36.68 -35.13
CA GLY A 185 -7.39 -38.02 -35.57
C GLY A 185 -7.28 -39.12 -34.51
N SER A 186 -8.28 -39.22 -33.63
CA SER A 186 -8.96 -40.47 -33.19
C SER A 186 -9.89 -40.11 -32.01
N GLN A 187 -11.23 -40.14 -32.14
CA GLN A 187 -12.11 -41.33 -32.05
C GLN A 187 -11.99 -42.02 -30.67
N THR A 188 -12.99 -42.30 -29.82
CA THR A 188 -14.48 -42.46 -29.91
C THR A 188 -15.01 -42.70 -28.47
N PRO A 189 -16.32 -42.54 -28.15
CA PRO A 189 -16.85 -42.59 -26.78
C PRO A 189 -17.28 -44.00 -26.32
N ARG A 190 -17.44 -44.16 -24.99
CA ARG A 190 -18.37 -45.08 -24.34
C ARG A 190 -18.74 -44.55 -22.96
#